data_AF-A0A4Q5QKQ0-F1
#
_entry.id   AF-A0A4Q5QKQ0-F1
#
_cell.length_a   1.000
_cell.length_b   1.000
_cell.length_c   1.000
_cell.angle_alpha   90.00
_cell.angle_beta   90.00
_cell.angle_gamma   90.00
#
_symmetry.space_group_name_H-M   'P 1'
#
loop_
_entity.id
_entity.type
_entity.pdbx_description
1 polymer ?
#
loop_
_entity_poly.entity_id
_entity_poly.type
_entity_poly.pdbx_seq_one_letter_code
_entity_poly.pdbx_strand_id
1 'polypeptide(L)'
;YIRNSPLFQLPKVKTPVVIMSNDADGAVPWYQGIEMFTALRRLNKPVWLLQYNGEAHNLVQRQNRKDISIREQQYFDHFLKGAPMPVWMANGVPAVDKGKDWGFELVK
;
A
#
# COMPACT_ATOMS: atom_id res chain seq x y z
N TYR A 1 -19.65 -11.23 -14.23
CA TYR A 1 -19.02 -10.02 -13.66
C TYR A 1 -18.85 -10.13 -12.14
N ILE A 2 -19.92 -10.13 -11.33
CA ILE A 2 -19.86 -10.10 -9.84
C ILE A 2 -18.95 -11.19 -9.23
N ARG A 3 -19.09 -12.45 -9.66
CA ARG A 3 -18.30 -13.57 -9.15
C ARG A 3 -16.78 -13.36 -9.27
N ASN A 4 -16.35 -12.62 -10.28
CA ASN A 4 -14.94 -12.42 -10.61
C ASN A 4 -14.41 -11.06 -10.12
N SER A 5 -15.22 -10.26 -9.44
CA SER A 5 -14.79 -8.97 -8.91
C SER A 5 -14.36 -9.13 -7.45
N PRO A 6 -13.08 -8.83 -7.11
CA PRO A 6 -12.59 -8.89 -5.74
C PRO A 6 -13.35 -7.98 -4.78
N LEU A 7 -13.92 -6.87 -5.27
CA LEU A 7 -14.66 -5.89 -4.48
C LEU A 7 -15.79 -6.55 -3.66
N PHE A 8 -16.55 -7.47 -4.27
CA PHE A 8 -17.65 -8.17 -3.59
C PHE A 8 -17.18 -9.30 -2.66
N GLN A 9 -15.88 -9.60 -2.64
CA GLN A 9 -15.28 -10.63 -1.78
C GLN A 9 -14.50 -10.02 -0.60
N LEU A 10 -14.34 -8.69 -0.53
CA LEU A 10 -13.57 -8.01 0.52
C LEU A 10 -14.01 -8.34 1.97
N PRO A 11 -15.30 -8.60 2.29
CA PRO A 11 -15.67 -9.06 3.63
C PRO A 11 -14.96 -10.35 4.08
N LYS A 12 -14.57 -11.21 3.14
CA LYS A 12 -13.88 -12.48 3.40
C LYS A 12 -12.39 -12.33 3.66
N VAL A 13 -11.81 -11.16 3.39
CA VAL A 13 -10.37 -10.91 3.60
C VAL A 13 -10.05 -11.03 5.10
N LYS A 14 -9.05 -11.86 5.42
CA LYS A 14 -8.54 -12.06 6.79
C LYS A 14 -7.06 -11.68 6.92
N THR A 15 -6.37 -11.58 5.78
CA THR A 15 -4.96 -11.21 5.71
C THR A 15 -4.84 -9.68 5.62
N PRO A 16 -3.83 -9.09 6.28
CA PRO A 16 -3.43 -7.71 6.01
C PRO A 16 -3.15 -7.50 4.51
N VAL A 17 -3.34 -6.27 4.02
CA VAL A 17 -3.16 -5.94 2.59
C VAL A 17 -2.40 -4.64 2.42
N VAL A 18 -1.38 -4.62 1.58
CA VAL A 18 -0.78 -3.38 1.04
C VAL A 18 -1.19 -3.25 -0.41
N ILE A 19 -1.68 -2.08 -0.79
CA ILE A 19 -2.10 -1.75 -2.15
C ILE A 19 -1.11 -0.74 -2.70
N MET A 20 -0.58 -1.00 -3.90
CA MET A 20 0.16 -0.01 -4.68
C MET A 20 -0.73 0.45 -5.84
N SER A 21 -0.91 1.76 -6.00
CA SER A 21 -1.66 2.33 -7.11
C SER A 21 -1.18 3.74 -7.44
N ASN A 22 -0.90 4.01 -8.71
CA ASN A 22 -0.30 5.27 -9.16
C ASN A 22 -1.35 6.14 -9.85
N ASP A 23 -1.26 7.46 -9.70
CA ASP A 23 -2.30 8.39 -10.16
C ASP A 23 -2.24 8.73 -11.65
N ALA A 24 -1.15 8.39 -12.35
CA ALA A 24 -1.02 8.50 -13.80
C ALA A 24 -1.04 7.12 -14.51
N ASP A 25 -1.53 6.07 -13.84
CA ASP A 25 -1.69 4.75 -14.44
C ASP A 25 -2.77 4.76 -15.54
N GLY A 26 -2.34 4.57 -16.79
CA GLY A 26 -3.20 4.50 -17.97
C GLY A 26 -3.74 3.10 -18.29
N ALA A 27 -3.28 2.05 -17.59
CA ALA A 27 -3.70 0.67 -17.81
C ALA A 27 -4.73 0.20 -16.78
N VAL A 28 -4.52 0.53 -15.50
CA VAL A 28 -5.45 0.24 -14.41
C VAL A 28 -5.82 1.55 -13.71
N PRO A 29 -7.10 1.96 -13.71
CA PRO A 29 -7.47 3.25 -13.15
C PRO A 29 -7.17 3.36 -11.65
N TRP A 30 -6.51 4.46 -11.25
CA TRP A 30 -6.10 4.74 -9.87
C TRP A 30 -7.23 4.58 -8.83
N TYR A 31 -8.46 4.96 -9.17
CA TYR A 31 -9.60 4.86 -8.27
C TYR A 31 -9.93 3.43 -7.84
N GLN A 32 -9.54 2.40 -8.60
CA GLN A 32 -9.70 0.99 -8.18
C GLN A 32 -8.91 0.68 -6.89
N GLY A 33 -7.71 1.25 -6.75
CA GLY A 33 -6.91 1.14 -5.53
C GLY A 33 -7.57 1.86 -4.34
N ILE A 34 -8.13 3.05 -4.58
CA ILE A 34 -8.86 3.84 -3.58
C ILE A 34 -10.13 3.11 -3.12
N GLU A 35 -10.90 2.52 -4.05
CA GLU A 35 -12.11 1.75 -3.77
C GLU A 35 -11.81 0.56 -2.85
N MET A 36 -10.79 -0.24 -3.20
CA MET A 36 -10.38 -1.39 -2.39
C MET A 36 -9.85 -0.97 -1.02
N PHE A 37 -9.00 0.07 -0.95
CA PHE A 37 -8.51 0.62 0.31
C PHE A 37 -9.65 1.08 1.21
N THR A 38 -10.55 1.90 0.69
CA THR A 38 -11.67 2.48 1.44
C THR A 38 -12.63 1.40 1.94
N ALA A 39 -12.93 0.40 1.10
CA ALA A 39 -13.79 -0.71 1.49
C ALA A 39 -13.16 -1.57 2.59
N LEU A 40 -11.87 -1.93 2.47
CA LEU A 40 -11.15 -2.68 3.50
C LEU A 40 -11.04 -1.89 4.82
N ARG A 41 -10.76 -0.58 4.77
CA ARG A 41 -10.74 0.29 5.96
C ARG A 41 -12.10 0.33 6.66
N ARG A 42 -13.20 0.48 5.92
CA ARG A 42 -14.57 0.46 6.47
C ARG A 42 -14.94 -0.87 7.11
N LEU A 43 -14.35 -1.97 6.62
CA LEU A 43 -14.48 -3.31 7.18
C LEU A 43 -13.51 -3.58 8.35
N ASN A 44 -12.80 -2.56 8.85
CA ASN A 44 -11.78 -2.67 9.89
C ASN A 44 -10.67 -3.69 9.58
N LYS A 45 -10.34 -3.88 8.30
CA LYS A 45 -9.24 -4.75 7.89
C LYS A 45 -7.91 -3.97 7.92
N PRO A 46 -6.80 -4.57 8.37
CA PRO A 46 -5.49 -3.95 8.25
C PRO A 46 -5.14 -3.74 6.78
N VAL A 47 -5.01 -2.47 6.37
CA VAL A 47 -4.74 -2.13 4.98
C VAL A 47 -3.96 -0.82 4.86
N TRP A 48 -3.06 -0.77 3.90
CA TRP A 48 -2.25 0.41 3.55
C TRP A 48 -2.35 0.70 2.05
N LEU A 49 -2.26 1.97 1.68
CA LEU A 49 -2.23 2.42 0.30
C LEU A 49 -0.93 3.18 0.04
N LEU A 50 -0.15 2.69 -0.92
CA LEU A 50 1.05 3.31 -1.44
C LEU A 50 0.71 3.94 -2.78
N GLN A 51 0.91 5.26 -2.87
CA GLN A 51 0.62 6.02 -4.07
C GLN A 51 1.84 6.82 -4.50
N TYR A 52 2.27 6.60 -5.74
CA TYR A 52 3.37 7.32 -6.37
C TYR A 52 2.81 8.34 -7.36
N ASN A 53 2.93 9.62 -7.02
CA ASN A 53 2.38 10.71 -7.84
C ASN A 53 3.20 10.88 -9.13
N GLY A 54 2.51 11.00 -10.26
CA GLY A 54 3.09 11.19 -11.59
C GLY A 54 3.70 9.92 -12.20
N GLU A 55 3.61 8.77 -11.53
CA GLU A 55 4.05 7.49 -12.08
C GLU A 55 2.92 6.81 -12.86
N ALA A 56 3.27 6.14 -13.95
CA ALA A 56 2.33 5.37 -14.77
C ALA A 56 2.12 3.96 -14.20
N HIS A 57 1.79 2.98 -15.05
CA HIS A 57 1.57 1.59 -14.62
C HIS A 57 2.78 0.95 -13.94
N ASN A 58 3.99 1.25 -14.45
CA ASN A 58 5.25 0.80 -13.87
C ASN A 58 6.01 1.99 -13.28
N LEU A 59 6.68 1.77 -12.15
CA LEU A 59 7.54 2.80 -11.54
C LEU A 59 8.83 2.96 -12.35
N VAL A 60 9.09 4.16 -12.86
CA VAL A 60 10.31 4.46 -13.62
C VAL A 60 11.34 5.19 -12.75
N GLN A 61 10.89 6.09 -11.86
CA GLN A 61 11.80 6.85 -11.02
C GLN A 61 12.53 5.90 -10.06
N ARG A 62 13.86 6.02 -10.01
CA ARG A 62 14.70 5.15 -9.17
C ARG A 62 14.32 5.25 -7.69
N GLN A 63 13.92 6.43 -7.22
CA GLN A 63 13.49 6.61 -5.83
C GLN A 63 12.25 5.77 -5.52
N ASN A 64 11.26 5.77 -6.40
CA ASN A 64 9.98 5.09 -6.18
C ASN A 64 10.17 3.57 -6.25
N ARG A 65 11.00 3.09 -7.19
CA ARG A 65 11.42 1.68 -7.24
C ARG A 65 12.11 1.24 -5.94
N LYS A 66 13.00 2.07 -5.39
CA LYS A 66 13.67 1.76 -4.12
C LYS A 66 12.70 1.75 -2.95
N ASP A 67 11.79 2.73 -2.89
CA ASP A 67 10.78 2.81 -1.84
C ASP A 67 9.85 1.59 -1.83
N ILE A 68 9.26 1.21 -2.97
CA ILE A 68 8.37 0.04 -3.01
C ILE A 68 9.10 -1.24 -2.61
N SER A 69 10.34 -1.45 -3.05
CA SER A 69 11.12 -2.64 -2.69
C SER A 69 11.39 -2.71 -1.19
N ILE A 70 11.69 -1.58 -0.54
CA ILE A 70 11.89 -1.53 0.91
C ILE A 70 10.57 -1.82 1.64
N ARG A 71 9.46 -1.18 1.23
CA ARG A 71 8.15 -1.38 1.87
C ARG A 71 7.66 -2.82 1.74
N GLU A 72 7.81 -3.41 0.56
CA GLU A 72 7.47 -4.81 0.31
C GLU A 72 8.28 -5.74 1.21
N GLN A 73 9.60 -5.54 1.27
CA GLN A 73 10.45 -6.32 2.16
C GLN A 73 10.03 -6.16 3.63
N GLN A 74 9.85 -4.93 4.12
CA GLN A 74 9.48 -4.67 5.52
C GLN A 74 8.12 -5.26 5.88
N TYR A 75 7.15 -5.18 4.96
CA TYR A 75 5.83 -5.78 5.13
C TYR A 75 5.93 -7.29 5.35
N PHE A 76 6.69 -7.98 4.51
CA PHE A 76 6.90 -9.42 4.64
C PHE A 76 7.79 -9.78 5.82
N ASP A 77 8.84 -9.01 6.12
CA ASP A 77 9.70 -9.24 7.28
C ASP A 77 8.90 -9.16 8.58
N HIS A 78 7.96 -8.20 8.68
CA HIS A 78 7.07 -8.11 9.85
C HIS A 78 6.12 -9.31 9.94
N PHE A 79 5.35 -9.61 8.89
CA PHE A 79 4.30 -10.62 8.96
C PHE A 79 4.78 -12.07 8.83
N LEU A 80 5.95 -12.30 8.22
CA LEU A 80 6.45 -13.65 7.92
C LEU A 80 7.75 -14.00 8.66
N LYS A 81 8.51 -13.02 9.17
CA LYS A 81 9.77 -13.26 9.88
C LYS A 81 9.79 -12.75 11.32
N GLY A 82 8.70 -12.14 11.79
CA GLY A 82 8.60 -11.61 13.16
C GLY A 82 9.46 -10.37 13.42
N ALA A 83 9.88 -9.66 12.36
CA ALA A 83 10.55 -8.38 12.53
C ALA A 83 9.59 -7.34 13.15
N PRO A 84 10.10 -6.32 13.85
CA PRO A 84 9.28 -5.21 14.31
C PRO A 84 8.53 -4.53 13.15
N MET A 85 7.37 -3.95 13.44
CA MET A 85 6.59 -3.21 12.44
C MET A 85 7.33 -1.92 12.05
N PRO A 86 7.40 -1.54 10.77
CA PRO A 86 7.94 -0.24 10.37
C PRO A 86 6.96 0.91 10.70
N VAL A 87 7.49 2.10 10.93
CA VAL A 87 6.72 3.30 11.30
C VAL A 87 5.64 3.63 10.29
N TRP A 88 5.93 3.49 8.98
CA TRP A 88 4.92 3.76 7.94
C TRP A 88 3.72 2.83 8.01
N MET A 89 3.87 1.60 8.55
CA MET A 89 2.73 0.70 8.77
C MET A 89 1.97 1.05 10.04
N ALA A 90 2.68 1.39 11.11
CA ALA A 90 2.06 1.70 12.40
C ALA A 90 1.27 3.02 12.37
N ASN A 91 1.89 4.09 11.86
CA ASN A 91 1.39 5.46 11.99
C ASN A 91 1.06 6.12 10.64
N GLY A 92 1.48 5.51 9.53
CA GLY A 92 1.50 6.18 8.23
C GLY A 92 2.62 7.21 8.14
N VAL A 93 2.71 7.85 6.97
CA VAL A 93 3.60 9.00 6.73
C VAL A 93 2.71 10.20 6.41
N PRO A 94 2.83 11.33 7.15
CA PRO A 94 2.07 12.53 6.85
C PRO A 94 2.33 13.01 5.42
N ALA A 95 1.29 13.52 4.75
CA ALA A 95 1.42 14.00 3.36
C ALA A 95 2.45 15.13 3.21
N VAL A 96 2.62 15.96 4.26
CA VAL A 96 3.60 17.07 4.32
C VAL A 96 5.06 16.60 4.37
N ASP A 97 5.27 15.35 4.77
CA ASP A 97 6.58 14.72 4.92
C ASP A 97 6.90 13.77 3.75
N LYS A 98 5.95 13.57 2.83
CA LYS A 98 6.12 12.71 1.66
C LYS A 98 7.34 13.16 0.84
N GLY A 99 8.27 12.23 0.62
CA GLY A 99 9.53 12.47 -0.08
C GLY A 99 10.65 13.07 0.79
N LYS A 100 10.37 13.42 2.05
CA LYS A 100 11.35 13.85 3.05
C LYS A 100 11.61 12.71 4.04
N ASP A 101 10.54 12.22 4.66
CA ASP A 101 10.54 11.04 5.51
C ASP A 101 9.71 9.94 4.84
N TRP A 102 10.23 8.72 4.87
CA TRP A 102 9.61 7.54 4.29
C TRP A 102 9.03 6.60 5.37
N GLY A 103 9.34 6.84 6.64
CA GLY A 103 8.88 6.04 7.77
C GLY A 103 9.46 4.62 7.79
N PHE A 104 10.68 4.43 7.26
CA PHE A 104 11.34 3.12 7.19
C PHE A 104 11.89 2.64 8.53
N GLU A 105 12.01 3.51 9.51
CA GLU A 105 12.45 3.11 10.85
C GLU A 105 11.48 2.11 11.46
N LEU A 106 12.02 1.26 12.35
CA LEU A 106 11.23 0.27 13.08
C LEU A 106 10.64 0.89 14.34
N VAL A 107 9.41 0.50 14.67
CA VAL A 107 8.80 0.85 15.95
C VAL A 107 9.61 0.18 17.07
N LYS A 108 10.00 0.96 18.08
CA LYS A 108 10.74 0.48 19.25
C LYS A 108 9.83 -0.21 20.25
#